data_AF-A0A6P8UXR1-F1
#
_entry.id   AF-A0A6P8UXR1-F1
#
_cell.length_a   1.000
_cell.length_b   1.000
_cell.length_c   1.000
_cell.angle_alpha   90.00
_cell.angle_beta   90.00
_cell.angle_gamma   90.00
#
_symmetry.space_group_name_H-M   'P 1'
#
loop_
_entity.id
_entity.type
_entity.pdbx_description
1 polymer ?
#
loop_
_entity_poly.entity_id
_entity_poly.type
_entity_poly.pdbx_seq_one_letter_code
_entity_poly.pdbx_strand_id
1 'polypeptide(L)'
;MAGVTRLLVILEEDSRIKLELPNGIPSSVDEVIQEITNSCGLTNEIRLQYNDPDFGTWVNLTSTSELKDLATLKVINVVPSVTLFLEPVEYSVDKANFQRQDDSSMSSSACSGDTLPVSSPSSDTYRKEQWPKVFLIPTFSHSTETQLRDGNAEYQRSQVRLTPSSKMLSNILETLADKVYSYKSYPSDADFSEVAEALTQTHPCLKEPGSFNHSYGWKQRLKTKMYNYRTYLKSHSSSSDELTVNTLKRKLLTDAHPAKNIKKPRRAESNHYPSLPFNETPESMEQERVALLSEVKKRNNVQTIRQKMARTFAFRRQEIVDKKTSLHEMIERWPALFEVQEVNEEFIRVTTIPLEARFMQKLDEKCSELIQVVRKKGGAIREKTKLLPFVETDTDTTTKREIALKCLILNMGESVEDLIKEFLVSEKDEAGQILQRETIAIFVIRDAQAATEDIGIILEGQEVVNKLASVANAVAILLDFLYALNLEYLKTLKLTFEYIQKVFMELDPKGMATKVKKLYDQLYNRA
;
A
#
# COMPACT_ATOMS: atom_id res chain seq x y z
N MET A 1 -32.47 12.88 57.20
CA MET A 1 -31.23 12.16 57.55
C MET A 1 -30.84 11.37 56.32
N ALA A 2 -29.75 11.75 55.65
CA ALA A 2 -29.25 10.99 54.51
C ALA A 2 -28.83 9.61 55.01
N GLY A 3 -29.32 8.54 54.38
CA GLY A 3 -28.99 7.18 54.75
C GLY A 3 -27.54 6.85 54.37
N VAL A 4 -26.87 6.05 55.20
CA VAL A 4 -25.53 5.52 54.89
C VAL A 4 -25.59 4.78 53.56
N THR A 5 -24.74 5.17 52.61
CA THR A 5 -24.65 4.51 51.29
C THR A 5 -23.38 3.67 51.23
N ARG A 6 -23.50 2.43 50.75
CA ARG A 6 -22.40 1.48 50.61
C ARG A 6 -22.11 1.27 49.13
N LEU A 7 -20.87 1.43 48.72
CA LEU A 7 -20.42 1.25 47.34
C LEU A 7 -19.35 0.16 47.29
N LEU A 8 -19.32 -0.60 46.20
CA LEU A 8 -18.25 -1.56 45.92
C LEU A 8 -17.32 -0.98 44.88
N VAL A 9 -16.08 -0.64 45.26
CA VAL A 9 -15.08 -0.01 44.39
C VAL A 9 -14.09 -1.07 43.91
N ILE A 10 -13.88 -1.16 42.59
CA ILE A 10 -12.94 -2.05 41.92
C ILE A 10 -11.75 -1.22 41.46
N LEU A 11 -10.56 -1.50 42.00
CA LEU A 11 -9.32 -0.79 41.65
C LEU A 11 -8.59 -1.46 40.48
N GLU A 12 -8.49 -2.80 40.52
CA GLU A 12 -7.83 -3.66 39.52
C GLU A 12 -8.61 -4.99 39.40
N GLU A 13 -8.23 -5.89 38.47
CA GLU A 13 -9.02 -7.11 38.14
C GLU A 13 -9.38 -7.97 39.36
N ASP A 14 -8.52 -7.99 40.40
CA ASP A 14 -8.70 -8.79 41.62
C ASP A 14 -8.86 -7.95 42.92
N SER A 15 -8.93 -6.62 42.85
CA SER A 15 -8.98 -5.75 44.05
C SER A 15 -10.33 -5.05 44.19
N ARG A 16 -11.08 -5.37 45.26
CA ARG A 16 -12.41 -4.81 45.56
C ARG A 16 -12.51 -4.32 46.99
N ILE A 17 -12.91 -3.07 47.16
CA ILE A 17 -13.04 -2.40 48.46
C ILE A 17 -14.50 -1.98 48.65
N LYS A 18 -15.03 -2.25 49.84
CA LYS A 18 -16.34 -1.73 50.25
C LYS A 18 -16.15 -0.35 50.89
N LEU A 19 -16.73 0.68 50.27
CA LEU A 19 -16.71 2.05 50.76
C LEU A 19 -18.06 2.36 51.42
N GLU A 20 -18.04 2.93 52.63
CA GLU A 20 -19.25 3.37 53.33
C GLU A 20 -19.25 4.90 53.44
N LEU A 21 -20.25 5.54 52.85
CA LEU A 21 -20.45 6.97 52.86
C LEU A 21 -21.47 7.33 53.94
N PRO A 22 -21.04 7.84 55.11
CA PRO A 22 -21.91 8.04 56.26
C PRO A 22 -22.98 9.11 56.03
N ASN A 23 -22.73 10.05 55.11
CA ASN A 23 -23.62 11.18 54.79
C ASN A 23 -24.43 10.98 53.49
N GLY A 24 -24.46 9.76 52.94
CA GLY A 24 -25.09 9.48 51.65
C GLY A 24 -24.19 9.77 50.45
N ILE A 25 -24.73 9.68 49.24
CA ILE A 25 -23.97 9.96 47.99
C ILE A 25 -23.71 11.47 47.88
N PRO A 26 -22.46 11.92 47.70
CA PRO A 26 -22.10 13.32 47.45
C PRO A 26 -22.84 13.94 46.27
N SER A 27 -22.96 15.27 46.24
CA SER A 27 -23.68 15.98 45.18
C SER A 27 -22.84 16.16 43.90
N SER A 28 -21.52 16.00 43.99
CA SER A 28 -20.60 16.05 42.84
C SER A 28 -19.82 14.75 42.66
N VAL A 29 -19.55 14.39 41.41
CA VAL A 29 -18.70 13.24 41.05
C VAL A 29 -17.27 13.45 41.55
N ASP A 30 -16.78 14.70 41.58
CA ASP A 30 -15.45 15.03 42.07
C ASP A 30 -15.28 14.75 43.56
N GLU A 31 -16.34 14.97 44.35
CA GLU A 31 -16.35 14.64 45.79
C GLU A 31 -16.32 13.12 46.01
N VAL A 32 -17.02 12.35 45.16
CA VAL A 32 -16.95 10.87 45.18
C VAL A 32 -15.55 10.38 44.82
N ILE A 33 -14.93 10.99 43.79
CA ILE A 33 -13.55 10.71 43.38
C ILE A 33 -12.59 10.99 44.54
N GLN A 34 -12.75 12.13 45.23
CA GLN A 34 -11.90 12.51 46.34
C GLN A 34 -12.03 11.53 47.52
N GLU A 35 -13.24 11.10 47.86
CA GLU A 35 -13.48 10.15 48.96
C GLU A 35 -12.88 8.76 48.65
N ILE A 36 -13.00 8.31 47.39
CA ILE A 36 -12.37 7.06 46.93
C ILE A 36 -10.84 7.18 46.93
N THR A 37 -10.31 8.31 46.48
CA THR A 37 -8.87 8.59 46.43
C THR A 37 -8.28 8.57 47.85
N ASN A 38 -8.94 9.23 48.80
CA ASN A 38 -8.54 9.27 50.20
C ASN A 38 -8.64 7.89 50.87
N SER A 39 -9.75 7.17 50.64
CA SER A 39 -9.99 5.86 51.26
C SER A 39 -9.11 4.75 50.68
N CYS A 40 -8.71 4.85 49.41
CA CYS A 40 -7.92 3.84 48.71
C CYS A 40 -6.43 4.22 48.57
N GLY A 41 -6.01 5.41 49.01
CA GLY A 41 -4.62 5.87 48.96
C GLY A 41 -4.09 6.10 47.54
N LEU A 42 -4.96 6.54 46.62
CA LEU A 42 -4.59 6.75 45.21
C LEU A 42 -3.91 8.11 45.04
N THR A 43 -2.82 8.17 44.26
CA THR A 43 -2.06 9.42 44.01
C THR A 43 -2.24 9.97 42.60
N ASN A 44 -2.92 9.24 41.72
CA ASN A 44 -3.08 9.58 40.31
C ASN A 44 -4.47 10.16 40.05
N GLU A 45 -4.61 10.92 38.96
CA GLU A 45 -5.92 11.39 38.50
C GLU A 45 -6.74 10.19 38.02
N ILE A 46 -7.93 10.01 38.59
CA ILE A 46 -8.78 8.85 38.34
C ILE A 46 -10.12 9.25 37.71
N ARG A 47 -10.65 8.34 36.90
CA ARG A 47 -12.01 8.40 36.38
C ARG A 47 -12.80 7.20 36.88
N LEU A 48 -14.08 7.39 37.17
CA LEU A 48 -14.98 6.34 37.65
C LEU A 48 -15.91 5.85 36.54
N GLN A 49 -16.16 4.54 36.52
CA GLN A 49 -17.23 3.92 35.74
C GLN A 49 -18.19 3.17 36.66
N TYR A 50 -19.50 3.17 36.35
CA TYR A 50 -20.48 2.33 37.04
C TYR A 50 -21.03 1.26 36.08
N ASN A 51 -21.53 0.16 36.63
CA ASN A 51 -22.17 -0.87 35.83
C ASN A 51 -23.63 -0.48 35.58
N ASP A 52 -23.95 -0.15 34.34
CA ASP A 52 -25.28 0.30 33.96
C ASP A 52 -26.26 -0.89 33.79
N PRO A 53 -27.38 -0.93 34.53
CA PRO A 53 -28.30 -2.06 34.48
C PRO A 53 -29.14 -2.12 33.18
N ASP A 54 -29.28 -1.01 32.45
CA ASP A 54 -30.05 -0.96 31.20
C ASP A 54 -29.22 -1.47 30.02
N PHE A 55 -27.90 -1.25 30.05
CA PHE A 55 -26.97 -1.67 28.98
C PHE A 55 -26.09 -2.87 29.35
N GLY A 56 -26.04 -3.27 30.62
CA GLY A 56 -25.24 -4.40 31.12
C GLY A 56 -23.73 -4.23 30.94
N THR A 57 -23.24 -2.99 30.87
CA THR A 57 -21.85 -2.64 30.58
C THR A 57 -21.36 -1.51 31.48
N TRP A 58 -20.04 -1.34 31.55
CA TRP A 58 -19.39 -0.25 32.29
C TRP A 58 -19.49 1.07 31.51
N VAL A 59 -20.06 2.10 32.15
CA VAL A 59 -20.25 3.44 31.58
C VAL A 59 -19.56 4.47 32.47
N ASN A 60 -19.03 5.54 31.88
CA ASN A 60 -18.40 6.63 32.65
C ASN A 60 -19.44 7.31 33.53
N LEU A 61 -19.10 7.49 34.81
CA LEU A 61 -19.95 8.19 35.74
C LEU A 61 -19.87 9.70 35.46
N THR A 62 -20.98 10.30 35.04
CA THR A 62 -21.07 11.74 34.75
C THR A 62 -21.93 12.50 35.74
N SER A 63 -22.78 11.79 36.50
CA SER A 63 -23.64 12.39 37.53
C SER A 63 -23.79 11.46 38.72
N THR A 64 -23.80 11.99 39.94
CA THR A 64 -24.03 11.19 41.16
C THR A 64 -25.47 10.68 41.29
N SER A 65 -26.40 11.19 40.47
CA SER A 65 -27.78 10.72 40.38
C SER A 65 -27.89 9.29 39.82
N GLU A 66 -26.84 8.81 39.15
CA GLU A 66 -26.75 7.46 38.57
C GLU A 66 -26.38 6.41 39.63
N LEU A 67 -25.97 6.83 40.83
CA LEU A 67 -25.55 5.95 41.92
C LEU A 67 -26.70 5.63 42.88
N LYS A 68 -26.72 4.38 43.34
CA LYS A 68 -27.65 3.86 44.35
C LYS A 68 -26.87 3.10 45.43
N ASP A 69 -27.50 2.85 46.59
CA ASP A 69 -26.90 1.95 47.59
C ASP A 69 -26.58 0.59 46.96
N LEU A 70 -25.39 0.06 47.26
CA LEU A 70 -24.80 -1.16 46.71
C LEU A 70 -24.35 -1.09 45.24
N ALA A 71 -24.23 0.11 44.65
CA ALA A 71 -23.66 0.26 43.31
C ALA A 71 -22.18 -0.15 43.25
N THR A 72 -21.76 -0.71 42.11
CA THR A 72 -20.38 -1.09 41.86
C THR A 72 -19.70 -0.07 40.95
N LEU A 73 -18.56 0.44 41.39
CA LEU A 73 -17.73 1.41 40.70
C LEU A 73 -16.40 0.78 40.28
N LYS A 74 -15.91 1.12 39.10
CA LYS A 74 -14.61 0.73 38.58
C LYS A 74 -13.74 1.97 38.40
N VAL A 75 -12.55 1.95 38.97
CA VAL A 75 -11.57 3.04 38.89
C VAL A 75 -10.70 2.85 37.65
N ILE A 76 -10.49 3.93 36.90
CA ILE A 76 -9.62 3.98 35.73
C ILE A 76 -8.59 5.10 35.95
N ASN A 77 -7.31 4.74 35.95
CA ASN A 77 -6.22 5.72 36.01
C ASN A 77 -6.15 6.52 34.71
N VAL A 78 -6.19 7.85 34.81
CA VAL A 78 -5.98 8.76 33.69
C VAL A 78 -4.48 9.05 33.63
N VAL A 79 -3.83 8.62 32.54
CA VAL A 79 -2.41 8.95 32.30
C VAL A 79 -2.35 10.38 31.75
N PRO A 80 -1.54 11.29 32.31
CA PRO A 80 -1.47 12.66 31.83
C PRO A 80 -0.86 12.72 30.42
N SER A 81 -1.60 13.30 29.48
CA SER A 81 -1.11 13.63 28.15
C SER A 81 -0.15 14.82 28.25
N VAL A 82 1.13 14.61 27.97
CA VAL A 82 2.12 15.70 27.88
C VAL A 82 1.93 16.43 26.55
N THR A 83 1.40 17.65 26.60
CA THR A 83 1.34 18.56 25.45
C THR A 83 2.61 19.40 25.42
N LEU A 84 3.50 19.15 24.45
CA LEU A 84 4.68 19.98 24.22
C LEU A 84 4.27 21.24 23.44
N PHE A 85 4.33 22.40 24.09
CA PHE A 85 4.28 23.69 23.42
C PHE A 85 5.68 24.03 22.90
N LEU A 86 5.84 24.07 21.58
CA LEU A 86 7.03 24.60 20.92
C LEU A 86 6.71 26.02 20.44
N GLU A 87 7.30 27.01 21.10
CA GLU A 87 7.33 28.37 20.57
C GLU A 87 8.42 28.49 19.49
N PRO A 88 8.15 29.17 18.36
CA PRO A 88 9.15 29.38 17.34
C PRO A 88 10.11 30.50 17.77
N VAL A 89 11.41 30.19 17.82
CA VAL A 89 12.46 31.21 17.92
C VAL A 89 12.73 31.76 16.53
N GLU A 90 12.37 33.02 16.29
CA GLU A 90 12.76 33.76 15.09
C GLU A 90 14.27 34.04 15.12
N TYR A 91 15.03 33.43 14.21
CA TYR A 91 16.39 33.85 13.92
C TYR A 91 16.43 34.65 12.63
N SER A 92 16.86 35.91 12.79
CA SER A 92 17.17 36.84 11.70
C SER A 92 18.34 36.30 10.86
N VAL A 93 18.18 36.29 9.54
CA VAL A 93 19.16 35.78 8.59
C VAL A 93 20.10 36.91 8.19
N ASP A 94 21.37 36.84 8.63
CA ASP A 94 22.44 37.61 8.02
C ASP A 94 23.27 36.74 7.07
N LYS A 95 23.39 37.25 5.84
CA LYS A 95 24.18 36.70 4.74
C LYS A 95 25.68 36.85 5.01
N ALA A 96 26.45 35.78 4.85
CA ALA A 96 27.82 35.88 4.35
C ALA A 96 28.32 34.58 3.66
N ASN A 97 28.77 34.81 2.43
CA ASN A 97 29.58 34.05 1.47
C ASN A 97 30.55 32.93 1.91
N PHE A 98 30.61 31.90 1.04
CA PHE A 98 31.78 31.19 0.47
C PHE A 98 32.88 30.62 1.39
N GLN A 99 33.13 29.29 1.35
CA GLN A 99 34.16 28.61 0.51
C GLN A 99 34.26 27.10 0.83
N ARG A 100 34.71 26.31 -0.16
CA ARG A 100 34.99 24.87 -0.13
C ARG A 100 36.30 24.56 0.61
N GLN A 101 36.39 23.40 1.28
CA GLN A 101 37.50 22.43 1.11
C GLN A 101 37.25 21.10 1.85
N ASP A 102 37.70 20.03 1.20
CA ASP A 102 37.73 18.63 1.65
C ASP A 102 38.66 18.42 2.85
N ASP A 103 38.38 17.42 3.70
CA ASP A 103 39.39 16.40 4.02
C ASP A 103 38.83 15.19 4.79
N SER A 104 39.41 14.03 4.49
CA SER A 104 39.17 12.72 5.09
C SER A 104 40.11 12.44 6.27
N SER A 105 39.64 11.79 7.34
CA SER A 105 40.33 10.62 7.98
C SER A 105 39.66 10.14 9.28
N MET A 106 39.84 8.84 9.51
CA MET A 106 39.33 8.00 10.60
C MET A 106 39.98 8.31 11.96
N SER A 107 39.25 8.11 13.06
CA SER A 107 39.74 7.35 14.25
C SER A 107 38.62 7.03 15.24
N SER A 108 38.71 5.80 15.76
CA SER A 108 37.84 5.12 16.71
C SER A 108 37.96 5.61 18.16
N SER A 109 36.86 5.56 18.90
CA SER A 109 36.87 5.42 20.37
C SER A 109 35.55 4.82 20.85
N ALA A 110 35.65 3.80 21.70
CA ALA A 110 34.54 3.03 22.26
C ALA A 110 34.15 3.57 23.64
N CYS A 111 32.85 3.75 23.90
CA CYS A 111 32.23 3.49 25.21
C CYS A 111 30.70 3.70 25.17
N SER A 112 30.00 2.57 25.40
CA SER A 112 28.74 2.36 26.10
C SER A 112 27.63 3.42 26.12
N GLY A 113 26.44 2.93 25.71
CA GLY A 113 25.15 3.28 26.31
C GLY A 113 24.52 4.54 25.75
N ASP A 114 23.62 4.40 24.79
CA ASP A 114 22.21 4.70 25.05
C ASP A 114 21.36 4.53 23.79
N THR A 115 20.26 3.81 23.98
CA THR A 115 18.97 3.84 23.28
C THR A 115 18.98 4.42 21.87
N LEU A 116 18.89 3.52 20.87
CA LEU A 116 18.50 3.90 19.51
C LEU A 116 17.22 4.76 19.59
N PRO A 117 17.19 5.96 19.00
CA PRO A 117 15.96 6.72 18.94
C PRO A 117 15.01 5.89 18.08
N VAL A 118 13.93 5.42 18.70
CA VAL A 118 12.74 4.95 17.98
C VAL A 118 12.40 6.06 17.01
N SER A 119 12.59 5.77 15.72
CA SER A 119 12.11 6.62 14.64
C SER A 119 10.67 6.99 14.95
N SER A 120 10.41 8.28 15.11
CA SER A 120 9.07 8.82 15.26
C SER A 120 8.17 8.17 14.20
N PRO A 121 6.98 7.64 14.54
CA PRO A 121 6.11 7.03 13.55
C PRO A 121 5.74 8.11 12.54
N SER A 122 6.32 8.04 11.34
CA SER A 122 5.93 8.92 10.25
C SER A 122 4.43 8.77 10.07
N SER A 123 3.70 9.88 10.03
CA SER A 123 2.24 10.01 9.85
C SER A 123 1.67 9.39 8.56
N ASP A 124 2.42 8.51 7.89
CA ASP A 124 2.04 7.90 6.63
C ASP A 124 1.32 6.57 6.89
N THR A 125 0.01 6.57 6.67
CA THR A 125 -0.87 5.39 6.82
C THR A 125 -0.74 4.37 5.68
N TYR A 126 0.20 4.57 4.75
CA TYR A 126 0.33 3.79 3.51
C TYR A 126 1.69 3.09 3.42
N ARG A 127 1.73 1.97 2.69
CA ARG A 127 2.98 1.26 2.39
C ARG A 127 3.84 2.10 1.47
N LYS A 128 5.14 2.17 1.77
CA LYS A 128 6.16 2.89 0.99
C LYS A 128 7.07 1.99 0.17
N GLU A 129 6.98 0.68 0.38
CA GLU A 129 7.82 -0.31 -0.27
C GLU A 129 6.97 -1.40 -0.95
N GLN A 130 7.47 -1.89 -2.08
CA GLN A 130 6.97 -3.11 -2.72
C GLN A 130 7.50 -4.36 -2.03
N TRP A 131 6.88 -5.50 -2.37
CA TRP A 131 7.48 -6.80 -2.04
C TRP A 131 8.92 -6.87 -2.56
N PRO A 132 9.89 -7.20 -1.70
CA PRO A 132 11.30 -7.15 -2.09
C PRO A 132 11.64 -8.28 -3.06
N LYS A 133 12.66 -8.07 -3.91
CA LYS A 133 13.20 -9.13 -4.78
C LYS A 133 13.83 -10.27 -3.96
N VAL A 134 14.44 -9.92 -2.84
CA VAL A 134 15.01 -10.86 -1.86
C VAL A 134 14.44 -10.51 -0.50
N PHE A 135 13.74 -11.45 0.12
CA PHE A 135 13.17 -11.23 1.44
C PHE A 135 14.26 -11.35 2.51
N LEU A 136 14.52 -10.26 3.23
CA LEU A 136 15.49 -10.23 4.32
C LEU A 136 14.83 -10.62 5.64
N ILE A 137 15.46 -11.53 6.38
CA ILE A 137 14.95 -11.99 7.67
C ILE A 137 15.15 -10.88 8.72
N PRO A 138 14.07 -10.43 9.39
CA PRO A 138 14.18 -9.43 10.45
C PRO A 138 14.89 -10.02 11.67
N THR A 139 15.47 -9.16 12.49
CA THR A 139 16.04 -9.57 13.78
C THR A 139 14.96 -10.04 14.73
N PHE A 140 15.16 -11.22 15.31
CA PHE A 140 14.28 -11.78 16.34
C PHE A 140 14.63 -11.26 17.73
N SER A 141 13.90 -11.71 18.75
CA SER A 141 14.25 -11.38 20.14
C SER A 141 15.66 -11.88 20.48
N HIS A 142 16.36 -11.17 21.39
CA HIS A 142 17.74 -11.51 21.79
C HIS A 142 17.91 -12.99 22.19
N SER A 143 16.93 -13.55 22.90
CA SER A 143 16.92 -14.96 23.31
C SER A 143 16.79 -15.92 22.13
N THR A 144 15.93 -15.60 21.15
CA THR A 144 15.78 -16.39 19.92
C THR A 144 17.04 -16.31 19.05
N GLU A 145 17.62 -15.11 18.89
CA GLU A 145 18.84 -14.91 18.12
C GLU A 145 20.03 -15.69 18.67
N THR A 146 20.18 -15.72 19.99
CA THR A 146 21.23 -16.50 20.66
C THR A 146 21.06 -17.99 20.36
N GLN A 147 19.83 -18.53 20.53
CA GLN A 147 19.54 -19.93 20.23
C GLN A 147 19.74 -20.27 18.74
N LEU A 148 19.40 -19.37 17.82
CA LEU A 148 19.63 -19.55 16.39
C LEU A 148 21.12 -19.57 16.05
N ARG A 149 21.90 -18.69 16.67
CA ARG A 149 23.36 -18.64 16.50
C ARG A 149 24.01 -19.94 16.98
N ASP A 150 23.66 -20.39 18.18
CA ASP A 150 24.20 -21.63 18.75
C ASP A 150 23.77 -22.85 17.94
N GLY A 151 22.49 -22.91 17.53
CA GLY A 151 21.96 -23.96 16.68
C GLY A 151 22.61 -23.99 15.29
N ASN A 152 22.89 -22.84 14.69
CA ASN A 152 23.61 -22.77 13.42
C ASN A 152 25.06 -23.24 13.54
N ALA A 153 25.76 -22.89 14.63
CA ALA A 153 27.12 -23.36 14.89
C ALA A 153 27.17 -24.88 15.05
N GLU A 154 26.20 -25.45 15.77
CA GLU A 154 26.10 -26.91 15.94
C GLU A 154 25.72 -27.60 14.63
N TYR A 155 24.79 -27.04 13.85
CA TYR A 155 24.46 -27.56 12.52
C TYR A 155 25.67 -27.58 11.58
N GLN A 156 26.52 -26.55 11.61
CA GLN A 156 27.76 -26.54 10.82
C GLN A 156 28.73 -27.65 11.25
N ARG A 157 28.83 -27.93 12.55
CA ARG A 157 29.74 -28.95 13.11
C ARG A 157 29.26 -30.37 12.86
N SER A 158 28.01 -30.66 13.16
CA SER A 158 27.50 -32.04 13.29
C SER A 158 26.28 -32.32 12.41
N GLN A 159 25.82 -31.34 11.61
CA GLN A 159 24.58 -31.41 10.83
C GLN A 159 23.32 -31.67 11.69
N VAL A 160 23.43 -31.46 13.01
CA VAL A 160 22.32 -31.57 13.95
C VAL A 160 21.41 -30.36 13.79
N ARG A 161 20.12 -30.62 13.62
CA ARG A 161 19.09 -29.60 13.43
C ARG A 161 18.55 -29.16 14.78
N LEU A 162 18.20 -27.88 14.87
CA LEU A 162 17.57 -27.32 16.05
C LEU A 162 16.06 -27.56 15.98
N THR A 163 15.50 -28.15 17.03
CA THR A 163 14.04 -28.21 17.22
C THR A 163 13.61 -26.98 18.03
N PRO A 164 12.87 -26.03 17.44
CA PRO A 164 12.49 -24.80 18.15
C PRO A 164 11.56 -25.11 19.33
N SER A 165 11.81 -24.46 20.47
CA SER A 165 10.85 -24.44 21.58
C SER A 165 9.58 -23.67 21.20
N SER A 166 8.47 -23.90 21.91
CA SER A 166 7.20 -23.18 21.66
C SER A 166 7.36 -21.65 21.69
N LYS A 167 8.13 -21.13 22.66
CA LYS A 167 8.42 -19.69 22.80
C LYS A 167 9.22 -19.15 21.62
N MET A 168 10.28 -19.86 21.22
CA MET A 168 11.11 -19.50 20.08
C MET A 168 10.30 -19.50 18.78
N LEU A 169 9.49 -20.55 18.57
CA LEU A 169 8.62 -20.68 17.40
C LEU A 169 7.62 -19.53 17.32
N SER A 170 6.96 -19.17 18.42
CA SER A 170 6.01 -18.05 18.43
C SER A 170 6.71 -16.74 18.06
N ASN A 171 7.88 -16.47 18.64
CA ASN A 171 8.63 -15.25 18.36
C ASN A 171 9.05 -15.16 16.88
N ILE A 172 9.60 -16.23 16.30
CA ILE A 172 9.96 -16.26 14.87
C ILE A 172 8.73 -15.98 14.00
N LEU A 173 7.62 -16.68 14.27
CA LEU A 173 6.40 -16.56 13.46
C LEU A 173 5.74 -15.18 13.60
N GLU A 174 5.79 -14.56 14.77
CA GLU A 174 5.26 -13.20 15.01
C GLU A 174 6.06 -12.14 14.30
N THR A 175 7.39 -12.15 14.47
CA THR A 175 8.27 -11.19 13.81
C THR A 175 8.18 -11.30 12.29
N LEU A 176 8.11 -12.53 11.76
CA LEU A 176 7.91 -12.74 10.32
C LEU A 176 6.52 -12.30 9.86
N ALA A 177 5.46 -12.59 10.62
CA ALA A 177 4.10 -12.18 10.26
C ALA A 177 3.98 -10.65 10.19
N ASP A 178 4.55 -9.95 11.16
CA ASP A 178 4.59 -8.49 11.21
C ASP A 178 5.36 -7.90 10.02
N LYS A 179 6.57 -8.42 9.75
CA LYS A 179 7.37 -8.00 8.59
C LYS A 179 6.68 -8.27 7.27
N VAL A 180 6.05 -9.43 7.11
CA VAL A 180 5.28 -9.78 5.90
C VAL A 180 4.07 -8.86 5.74
N TYR A 181 3.33 -8.57 6.82
CA TYR A 181 2.16 -7.70 6.82
C TYR A 181 2.49 -6.26 6.41
N SER A 182 3.70 -5.78 6.75
CA SER A 182 4.22 -4.48 6.31
C SER A 182 4.26 -4.35 4.78
N TYR A 183 4.47 -5.45 4.04
CA TYR A 183 4.44 -5.48 2.58
C TYR A 183 3.08 -5.88 2.01
N LYS A 184 2.45 -6.93 2.55
CA LYS A 184 1.20 -7.50 2.04
C LYS A 184 0.30 -7.98 3.18
N SER A 185 -0.93 -7.48 3.20
CA SER A 185 -1.99 -7.99 4.08
C SER A 185 -2.39 -9.43 3.73
N TYR A 186 -2.47 -9.75 2.44
CA TYR A 186 -2.82 -11.07 1.90
C TYR A 186 -1.69 -11.64 1.03
N PRO A 187 -0.62 -12.20 1.64
CA PRO A 187 0.46 -12.83 0.88
C PRO A 187 -0.03 -14.05 0.10
N SER A 188 0.56 -14.25 -1.08
CA SER A 188 0.33 -15.42 -1.92
C SER A 188 1.08 -16.65 -1.41
N ASP A 189 0.74 -17.83 -1.91
CA ASP A 189 1.44 -19.08 -1.58
C ASP A 189 2.93 -19.06 -1.98
N ALA A 190 3.27 -18.33 -3.05
CA ALA A 190 4.65 -18.12 -3.48
C ALA A 190 5.41 -17.17 -2.53
N ASP A 191 4.76 -16.11 -2.03
CA ASP A 191 5.35 -15.22 -1.02
C ASP A 191 5.72 -16.00 0.25
N PHE A 192 4.84 -16.89 0.73
CA PHE A 192 5.15 -17.75 1.88
C PHE A 192 6.31 -18.72 1.62
N SER A 193 6.47 -19.17 0.37
CA SER A 193 7.57 -20.05 -0.01
C SER A 193 8.90 -19.29 0.07
N GLU A 194 8.94 -18.06 -0.45
CA GLU A 194 10.13 -17.19 -0.37
C GLU A 194 10.54 -16.88 1.06
N VAL A 195 9.58 -16.53 1.93
CA VAL A 195 9.88 -16.23 3.35
C VAL A 195 10.44 -17.47 4.06
N ALA A 196 9.87 -18.64 3.82
CA ALA A 196 10.34 -19.88 4.42
C ALA A 196 11.73 -20.30 3.91
N GLU A 197 11.98 -20.10 2.62
CA GLU A 197 13.30 -20.34 2.02
C GLU A 197 14.35 -19.35 2.55
N ALA A 198 14.03 -18.06 2.61
CA ALA A 198 14.91 -17.05 3.19
C ALA A 198 15.24 -17.37 4.67
N LEU A 199 14.26 -17.85 5.44
CA LEU A 199 14.45 -18.23 6.85
C LEU A 199 15.43 -19.39 6.98
N THR A 200 15.24 -20.44 6.19
CA THR A 200 16.07 -21.66 6.27
C THR A 200 17.43 -21.52 5.56
N GLN A 201 17.58 -20.53 4.68
CA GLN A 201 18.87 -20.13 4.12
C GLN A 201 19.67 -19.32 5.15
N THR A 202 19.03 -18.39 5.85
CA THR A 202 19.66 -17.57 6.89
C THR A 202 19.98 -18.41 8.14
N HIS A 203 19.10 -19.34 8.50
CA HIS A 203 19.27 -20.24 9.63
C HIS A 203 19.14 -21.72 9.21
N PRO A 204 20.21 -22.32 8.65
CA PRO A 204 20.21 -23.72 8.21
C PRO A 204 19.85 -24.72 9.31
N CYS A 205 20.06 -24.38 10.58
CA CYS A 205 19.66 -25.23 11.71
C CYS A 205 18.16 -25.51 11.78
N LEU A 206 17.33 -24.66 11.16
CA LEU A 206 15.86 -24.78 11.13
C LEU A 206 15.32 -25.64 9.97
N LYS A 207 16.19 -26.19 9.10
CA LYS A 207 15.76 -27.01 7.96
C LYS A 207 15.01 -28.27 8.42
N GLU A 208 13.85 -28.56 7.84
CA GLU A 208 13.02 -29.71 8.21
C GLU A 208 13.19 -30.89 7.24
N PRO A 209 13.26 -32.14 7.73
CA PRO A 209 13.41 -33.30 6.86
C PRO A 209 12.10 -33.61 6.13
N GLY A 210 12.18 -34.28 4.97
CA GLY A 210 11.00 -34.79 4.26
C GLY A 210 10.30 -33.81 3.31
N SER A 211 10.90 -32.65 3.01
CA SER A 211 10.42 -31.76 1.93
C SER A 211 11.54 -31.44 0.94
N PHE A 212 11.19 -31.30 -0.35
CA PHE A 212 12.15 -31.06 -1.44
C PHE A 212 13.06 -29.84 -1.19
N ASN A 213 12.53 -28.78 -0.57
CA ASN A 213 13.25 -27.55 -0.26
C ASN A 213 13.58 -27.35 1.24
N HIS A 214 13.30 -28.35 2.10
CA HIS A 214 13.52 -28.30 3.55
C HIS A 214 12.84 -27.15 4.31
N SER A 215 11.92 -26.41 3.68
CA SER A 215 11.26 -25.22 4.21
C SER A 215 9.72 -25.32 4.19
N TYR A 216 9.16 -26.42 3.67
CA TYR A 216 7.71 -26.56 3.48
C TYR A 216 6.90 -26.49 4.79
N GLY A 217 7.38 -27.08 5.89
CA GLY A 217 6.65 -26.99 7.15
C GLY A 217 6.64 -25.58 7.72
N TRP A 218 7.73 -24.81 7.59
CA TRP A 218 7.75 -23.37 7.87
C TRP A 218 6.74 -22.58 7.05
N LYS A 219 6.63 -22.86 5.75
CA LYS A 219 5.60 -22.27 4.89
C LYS A 219 4.19 -22.52 5.44
N GLN A 220 3.87 -23.74 5.86
CA GLN A 220 2.54 -24.04 6.42
C GLN A 220 2.30 -23.31 7.75
N ARG A 221 3.30 -23.27 8.64
CA ARG A 221 3.21 -22.53 9.91
C ARG A 221 2.99 -21.03 9.66
N LEU A 222 3.68 -20.44 8.69
CA LEU A 222 3.50 -19.04 8.30
C LEU A 222 2.11 -18.77 7.73
N LYS A 223 1.56 -19.67 6.90
CA LYS A 223 0.17 -19.55 6.39
C LYS A 223 -0.84 -19.49 7.54
N THR A 224 -0.73 -20.42 8.49
CA THR A 224 -1.58 -20.46 9.67
C THR A 224 -1.38 -19.22 10.55
N LYS A 225 -0.12 -18.82 10.82
CA LYS A 225 0.15 -17.62 11.61
C LYS A 225 -0.41 -16.37 10.96
N MET A 226 -0.21 -16.17 9.65
CA MET A 226 -0.76 -15.00 8.94
C MET A 226 -2.29 -14.98 8.92
N TYR A 227 -2.94 -16.15 8.85
CA TYR A 227 -4.39 -16.23 9.01
C TYR A 227 -4.83 -15.75 10.40
N ASN A 228 -4.21 -16.26 11.46
CA ASN A 228 -4.52 -15.85 12.84
C ASN A 228 -4.18 -14.37 13.10
N TYR A 229 -3.04 -13.91 12.60
CA TYR A 229 -2.56 -12.53 12.72
C TYR A 229 -3.54 -11.54 12.08
N ARG A 230 -4.04 -11.84 10.87
CA ARG A 230 -5.12 -11.04 10.25
C ARG A 230 -6.41 -11.05 11.07
N THR A 231 -6.82 -12.20 11.61
CA THR A 231 -8.03 -12.30 12.43
C THR A 231 -7.90 -11.46 13.70
N TYR A 232 -6.74 -11.51 14.35
CA TYR A 232 -6.38 -10.66 15.47
C TYR A 232 -6.44 -9.18 15.10
N LEU A 233 -5.81 -8.75 14.00
CA LEU A 233 -5.85 -7.34 13.57
C LEU A 233 -7.28 -6.86 13.22
N LYS A 234 -8.15 -7.74 12.73
CA LYS A 234 -9.55 -7.41 12.44
C LYS A 234 -10.40 -7.19 13.69
N SER A 235 -10.04 -7.79 14.83
CA SER A 235 -10.82 -7.66 16.07
C SER A 235 -10.51 -6.39 16.86
N HIS A 236 -9.44 -5.67 16.52
CA HIS A 236 -9.05 -4.43 17.19
C HIS A 236 -9.81 -3.24 16.60
N SER A 237 -10.13 -2.25 17.44
CA SER A 237 -10.84 -1.03 17.05
C SER A 237 -10.13 -0.22 15.96
N SER A 238 -8.82 -0.38 15.82
CA SER A 238 -7.98 0.24 14.77
C SER A 238 -7.78 -0.65 13.54
N SER A 239 -8.71 -1.59 13.28
CA SER A 239 -8.60 -2.50 12.15
C SER A 239 -8.46 -1.75 10.82
N SER A 240 -7.44 -2.10 10.04
CA SER A 240 -7.25 -1.50 8.71
C SER A 240 -8.47 -1.76 7.81
N ASP A 241 -8.83 -0.74 7.03
CA ASP A 241 -9.91 -0.81 6.07
C ASP A 241 -9.67 -1.90 5.02
N GLU A 242 -8.41 -2.13 4.66
CA GLU A 242 -7.98 -3.21 3.76
C GLU A 242 -8.42 -4.61 4.25
N LEU A 243 -8.42 -4.82 5.57
CA LEU A 243 -8.78 -6.11 6.18
C LEU A 243 -10.30 -6.29 6.32
N THR A 244 -11.02 -5.19 6.49
CA THR A 244 -12.45 -5.20 6.81
C THR A 244 -13.34 -4.96 5.58
N VAL A 245 -12.81 -4.43 4.47
CA VAL A 245 -13.56 -4.09 3.25
C VAL A 245 -14.42 -5.24 2.69
N ASN A 246 -13.95 -6.48 2.82
CA ASN A 246 -14.66 -7.66 2.30
C ASN A 246 -15.57 -8.34 3.35
N THR A 247 -15.67 -7.81 4.56
CA THR A 247 -16.55 -8.35 5.59
C THR A 247 -18.01 -8.14 5.21
N LEU A 248 -18.89 -9.06 5.62
CA LEU A 248 -20.33 -8.97 5.33
C LEU A 248 -20.95 -7.66 5.83
N LYS A 249 -20.43 -7.10 6.92
CA LYS A 249 -20.87 -5.81 7.49
C LYS A 249 -20.71 -4.62 6.52
N ARG A 250 -19.72 -4.69 5.62
CA ARG A 250 -19.43 -3.63 4.63
C ARG A 250 -19.99 -3.93 3.24
N LYS A 251 -20.61 -5.09 3.04
CA LYS A 251 -21.29 -5.41 1.78
C LYS A 251 -22.71 -4.86 1.79
N LEU A 252 -23.17 -4.46 0.61
CA LEU A 252 -24.58 -4.14 0.41
C LEU A 252 -25.43 -5.40 0.68
N LEU A 253 -26.65 -5.21 1.19
CA LEU A 253 -27.57 -6.31 1.50
C LEU A 253 -27.85 -7.19 0.25
N THR A 254 -27.84 -6.59 -0.93
CA THR A 254 -28.00 -7.26 -2.25
C THR A 254 -26.78 -8.10 -2.66
N ASP A 255 -25.64 -7.91 -1.99
CA ASP A 255 -24.36 -8.57 -2.24
C ASP A 255 -23.86 -9.38 -1.02
N ALA A 256 -24.75 -9.74 -0.10
CA ALA A 256 -24.45 -10.42 1.16
C ALA A 256 -23.86 -11.84 1.04
N HIS A 257 -23.45 -12.27 -0.16
CA HIS A 257 -22.66 -13.48 -0.36
C HIS A 257 -21.16 -13.21 -0.09
N PRO A 258 -20.49 -13.97 0.79
CA PRO A 258 -19.08 -13.76 1.13
C PRO A 258 -18.14 -13.73 -0.07
N ALA A 259 -18.41 -14.53 -1.10
CA ALA A 259 -17.56 -14.64 -2.29
C ALA A 259 -17.84 -13.61 -3.40
N LYS A 260 -18.95 -12.86 -3.33
CA LYS A 260 -19.33 -11.90 -4.39
C LYS A 260 -18.56 -10.58 -4.22
N ASN A 261 -18.10 -9.99 -5.33
CA ASN A 261 -17.47 -8.66 -5.37
C ASN A 261 -16.30 -8.46 -4.37
N ILE A 262 -15.38 -9.44 -4.31
CA ILE A 262 -14.19 -9.33 -3.45
C ILE A 262 -13.26 -8.23 -3.99
N LYS A 263 -13.02 -7.22 -3.14
CA LYS A 263 -12.07 -6.12 -3.36
C LYS A 263 -10.70 -6.58 -2.89
N LYS A 264 -9.86 -6.99 -3.83
CA LYS A 264 -8.50 -7.45 -3.55
C LYS A 264 -7.54 -6.94 -4.64
N PRO A 265 -6.27 -6.68 -4.29
CA PRO A 265 -5.25 -6.38 -5.29
C PRO A 265 -5.14 -7.51 -6.31
N ARG A 266 -4.91 -7.14 -7.57
CA ARG A 266 -4.77 -8.07 -8.71
C ARG A 266 -3.44 -7.91 -9.43
N ARG A 267 -2.77 -6.78 -9.27
CA ARG A 267 -1.60 -6.37 -10.06
C ARG A 267 -0.49 -5.78 -9.20
N ALA A 268 -0.30 -6.36 -8.01
CA ALA A 268 0.64 -5.91 -6.97
C ALA A 268 0.40 -4.47 -6.49
N GLU A 269 -0.86 -4.03 -6.41
CA GLU A 269 -1.19 -2.77 -5.74
C GLU A 269 -0.89 -2.88 -4.23
N SER A 270 0.18 -2.24 -3.76
CA SER A 270 0.56 -2.21 -2.33
C SER A 270 -0.50 -1.53 -1.48
N ASN A 271 -1.13 -0.48 -2.02
CA ASN A 271 -2.16 0.31 -1.35
C ASN A 271 -3.47 0.19 -2.14
N HIS A 272 -4.05 -1.02 -2.17
CA HIS A 272 -5.29 -1.27 -2.89
C HIS A 272 -6.50 -0.59 -2.23
N TYR A 273 -6.68 -0.76 -0.93
CA TYR A 273 -7.77 -0.17 -0.14
C TYR A 273 -7.22 0.44 1.16
N PRO A 274 -6.48 1.55 1.06
CA PRO A 274 -5.83 2.18 2.21
C PRO A 274 -6.85 2.76 3.20
N SER A 275 -6.52 2.79 4.49
CA SER A 275 -7.31 3.47 5.51
C SER A 275 -7.17 4.99 5.44
N LEU A 276 -8.19 5.73 5.86
CA LEU A 276 -8.06 7.17 6.05
C LEU A 276 -6.98 7.51 7.09
N PRO A 277 -6.31 8.67 6.97
CA PRO A 277 -5.38 9.15 7.98
C PRO A 277 -6.02 9.24 9.37
N PHE A 278 -5.19 9.17 10.43
CA PHE A 278 -5.66 9.27 11.80
C PHE A 278 -6.39 10.61 12.03
N ASN A 279 -7.54 10.58 12.71
CA ASN A 279 -8.45 11.70 12.93
C ASN A 279 -9.18 12.27 11.70
N GLU A 280 -9.04 11.67 10.52
CA GLU A 280 -9.81 12.09 9.34
C GLU A 280 -11.10 11.27 9.18
N THR A 281 -12.20 11.93 8.84
CA THR A 281 -13.48 11.29 8.53
C THR A 281 -13.83 11.44 7.04
N PRO A 282 -14.73 10.61 6.48
CA PRO A 282 -15.20 10.78 5.11
C PRO A 282 -15.71 12.20 4.81
N GLU A 283 -16.35 12.84 5.79
CA GLU A 283 -16.87 14.21 5.66
C GLU A 283 -15.74 15.25 5.56
N SER A 284 -14.70 15.13 6.42
CA SER A 284 -13.50 15.97 6.34
C SER A 284 -12.81 15.82 4.99
N MET A 285 -12.67 14.58 4.51
CA MET A 285 -12.04 14.29 3.23
C MET A 285 -12.84 14.81 2.03
N GLU A 286 -14.18 14.79 2.10
CA GLU A 286 -15.04 15.38 1.08
C GLU A 286 -14.91 16.92 1.06
N GLN A 287 -14.75 17.58 2.22
CA GLN A 287 -14.45 19.02 2.28
C GLN A 287 -13.10 19.34 1.62
N GLU A 288 -12.06 18.54 1.89
CA GLU A 288 -10.75 18.69 1.24
C GLU A 288 -10.83 18.50 -0.29
N ARG A 289 -11.64 17.55 -0.76
CA ARG A 289 -11.91 17.36 -2.19
C ARG A 289 -12.60 18.58 -2.81
N VAL A 290 -13.62 19.14 -2.17
CA VAL A 290 -14.30 20.35 -2.66
C VAL A 290 -13.32 21.53 -2.72
N ALA A 291 -12.44 21.67 -1.72
CA ALA A 291 -11.38 22.66 -1.76
C ALA A 291 -10.42 22.45 -2.94
N LEU A 292 -10.04 21.20 -3.23
CA LEU A 292 -9.20 20.85 -4.39
C LEU A 292 -9.79 21.33 -5.73
N LEU A 293 -11.12 21.24 -5.93
CA LEU A 293 -11.77 21.76 -7.15
C LEU A 293 -11.53 23.26 -7.38
N SER A 294 -11.40 24.02 -6.29
CA SER A 294 -11.11 25.45 -6.35
C SER A 294 -9.64 25.69 -6.69
N GLU A 295 -8.75 24.86 -6.16
CA GLU A 295 -7.30 24.93 -6.37
C GLU A 295 -6.88 24.61 -7.81
N VAL A 296 -7.55 23.64 -8.46
CA VAL A 296 -7.29 23.25 -9.87
C VAL A 296 -7.59 24.39 -10.84
N LYS A 297 -8.52 25.30 -10.49
CA LYS A 297 -8.85 26.45 -11.34
C LYS A 297 -7.83 27.59 -11.25
N LYS A 298 -6.90 27.55 -10.28
CA LYS A 298 -5.91 28.60 -10.07
C LYS A 298 -4.67 28.36 -10.93
N ARG A 299 -4.07 29.45 -11.42
CA ARG A 299 -2.79 29.38 -12.14
C ARG A 299 -1.63 29.09 -11.18
N ASN A 300 -0.64 28.32 -11.64
CA ASN A 300 0.62 28.03 -10.92
C ASN A 300 0.44 27.40 -9.53
N ASN A 301 -0.51 26.48 -9.38
CA ASN A 301 -0.89 25.92 -8.09
C ASN A 301 -0.52 24.44 -7.90
N VAL A 302 0.42 23.95 -8.71
CA VAL A 302 0.80 22.53 -8.82
C VAL A 302 1.19 21.93 -7.47
N GLN A 303 1.96 22.66 -6.64
CA GLN A 303 2.39 22.15 -5.34
C GLN A 303 1.22 21.94 -4.36
N THR A 304 0.28 22.88 -4.31
CA THR A 304 -0.93 22.79 -3.47
C THR A 304 -1.84 21.66 -3.94
N ILE A 305 -2.02 21.52 -5.26
CA ILE A 305 -2.78 20.42 -5.87
C ILE A 305 -2.15 19.09 -5.45
N ARG A 306 -0.84 18.94 -5.62
CA ARG A 306 -0.11 17.72 -5.25
C ARG A 306 -0.24 17.36 -3.77
N GLN A 307 -0.14 18.34 -2.88
CA GLN A 307 -0.32 18.14 -1.43
C GLN A 307 -1.76 17.70 -1.11
N LYS A 308 -2.77 18.35 -1.70
CA LYS A 308 -4.18 17.97 -1.52
C LYS A 308 -4.49 16.60 -2.13
N MET A 309 -3.94 16.28 -3.29
CA MET A 309 -4.06 14.97 -3.92
C MET A 309 -3.43 13.86 -3.06
N ALA A 310 -2.29 14.13 -2.42
CA ALA A 310 -1.67 13.22 -1.47
C ALA A 310 -2.52 13.03 -0.21
N ARG A 311 -3.02 14.12 0.39
CA ARG A 311 -3.91 14.06 1.57
C ARG A 311 -5.18 13.26 1.29
N THR A 312 -5.77 13.44 0.09
CA THR A 312 -7.02 12.82 -0.33
C THR A 312 -6.89 11.43 -0.95
N PHE A 313 -5.67 10.88 -1.03
CA PHE A 313 -5.40 9.60 -1.68
C PHE A 313 -6.29 8.46 -1.18
N ALA A 314 -6.35 8.23 0.13
CA ALA A 314 -7.12 7.09 0.65
C ALA A 314 -8.60 7.19 0.33
N PHE A 315 -9.18 8.37 0.54
CA PHE A 315 -10.59 8.62 0.27
C PHE A 315 -10.95 8.38 -1.21
N ARG A 316 -10.18 8.97 -2.12
CA ARG A 316 -10.32 8.77 -3.56
C ARG A 316 -10.14 7.30 -3.96
N ARG A 317 -9.13 6.63 -3.40
CA ARG A 317 -8.85 5.22 -3.73
C ARG A 317 -9.97 4.30 -3.28
N GLN A 318 -10.56 4.54 -2.11
CA GLN A 318 -11.71 3.80 -1.62
C GLN A 318 -12.93 4.01 -2.54
N GLU A 319 -13.20 5.25 -2.96
CA GLU A 319 -14.27 5.58 -3.91
C GLU A 319 -14.13 4.80 -5.24
N ILE A 320 -12.91 4.79 -5.80
CA ILE A 320 -12.58 4.10 -7.04
C ILE A 320 -12.72 2.58 -6.89
N VAL A 321 -12.19 1.97 -5.83
CA VAL A 321 -12.25 0.52 -5.62
C VAL A 321 -13.67 0.05 -5.28
N ASP A 322 -14.46 0.90 -4.65
CA ASP A 322 -15.87 0.66 -4.40
C ASP A 322 -16.72 0.69 -5.68
N LYS A 323 -16.17 1.17 -6.81
CA LYS A 323 -16.85 1.33 -8.11
C LYS A 323 -18.16 2.10 -7.98
N LYS A 324 -18.14 3.17 -7.19
CA LYS A 324 -19.33 3.98 -6.91
C LYS A 324 -19.71 4.92 -8.03
N THR A 325 -18.81 5.16 -8.98
CA THR A 325 -18.87 6.28 -9.93
C THR A 325 -18.46 5.85 -11.33
N SER A 326 -19.10 6.47 -12.33
CA SER A 326 -18.71 6.36 -13.73
C SER A 326 -17.42 7.16 -14.02
N LEU A 327 -16.77 6.91 -15.16
CA LEU A 327 -15.59 7.70 -15.56
C LEU A 327 -15.91 9.20 -15.66
N HIS A 328 -17.08 9.57 -16.21
CA HIS A 328 -17.51 10.96 -16.32
C HIS A 328 -17.58 11.65 -14.94
N GLU A 329 -18.24 11.01 -13.97
CA GLU A 329 -18.31 11.51 -12.60
C GLU A 329 -16.92 11.58 -11.93
N MET A 330 -16.01 10.66 -12.27
CA MET A 330 -14.63 10.72 -11.78
C MET A 330 -13.87 11.92 -12.32
N ILE A 331 -14.02 12.26 -13.59
CA ILE A 331 -13.42 13.46 -14.19
C ILE A 331 -13.95 14.72 -13.48
N GLU A 332 -15.25 14.80 -13.21
CA GLU A 332 -15.84 15.94 -12.52
C GLU A 332 -15.43 16.03 -11.05
N ARG A 333 -15.36 14.90 -10.35
CA ARG A 333 -15.05 14.87 -8.90
C ARG A 333 -13.57 15.01 -8.60
N TRP A 334 -12.70 14.51 -9.48
CA TRP A 334 -11.24 14.47 -9.32
C TRP A 334 -10.52 14.94 -10.60
N PRO A 335 -10.76 16.16 -11.09
CA PRO A 335 -10.18 16.63 -12.36
C PRO A 335 -8.64 16.62 -12.34
N ALA A 336 -8.03 16.94 -11.19
CA ALA A 336 -6.59 16.85 -11.00
C ALA A 336 -6.02 15.45 -11.26
N LEU A 337 -6.79 14.36 -11.03
CA LEU A 337 -6.33 13.00 -11.30
C LEU A 337 -6.04 12.76 -12.78
N PHE A 338 -6.63 13.55 -13.68
CA PHE A 338 -6.45 13.45 -15.12
C PHE A 338 -5.32 14.35 -15.64
N GLU A 339 -4.61 15.04 -14.76
CA GLU A 339 -3.33 15.67 -15.09
C GLU A 339 -2.20 14.64 -15.05
N VAL A 340 -1.33 14.64 -16.07
CA VAL A 340 -0.23 13.65 -16.21
C VAL A 340 0.66 13.59 -14.96
N GLN A 341 0.94 14.73 -14.34
CA GLN A 341 1.78 14.76 -13.14
C GLN A 341 1.12 14.06 -11.95
N GLU A 342 -0.18 14.27 -11.76
CA GLU A 342 -0.90 13.73 -10.61
C GLU A 342 -1.29 12.27 -10.78
N VAL A 343 -1.59 11.80 -12.01
CA VAL A 343 -1.82 10.38 -12.25
C VAL A 343 -0.55 9.55 -12.03
N ASN A 344 0.62 10.07 -12.43
CA ASN A 344 1.91 9.45 -12.17
C ASN A 344 2.17 9.33 -10.66
N GLU A 345 1.90 10.39 -9.90
CA GLU A 345 2.01 10.37 -8.44
C GLU A 345 0.98 9.43 -7.80
N GLU A 346 -0.23 9.35 -8.35
CA GLU A 346 -1.24 8.41 -7.88
C GLU A 346 -0.79 6.97 -8.07
N PHE A 347 -0.18 6.63 -9.21
CA PHE A 347 0.40 5.31 -9.41
C PHE A 347 1.48 4.99 -8.39
N ILE A 348 2.35 5.95 -8.06
CA ILE A 348 3.36 5.80 -7.00
C ILE A 348 2.67 5.55 -5.66
N ARG A 349 1.58 6.25 -5.33
CA ARG A 349 0.83 6.00 -4.08
C ARG A 349 0.20 4.60 -4.08
N VAL A 350 -0.29 4.11 -5.22
CA VAL A 350 -0.92 2.77 -5.34
C VAL A 350 0.11 1.64 -5.26
N THR A 351 1.28 1.81 -5.90
CA THR A 351 2.25 0.73 -6.14
C THR A 351 3.63 0.96 -5.51
N THR A 352 3.95 2.14 -5.02
CA THR A 352 5.28 2.54 -4.50
C THR A 352 6.42 2.56 -5.54
N ILE A 353 6.10 2.43 -6.84
CA ILE A 353 7.07 2.43 -7.94
C ILE A 353 6.86 3.68 -8.82
N PRO A 354 7.94 4.41 -9.21
CA PRO A 354 7.83 5.44 -10.24
C PRO A 354 7.66 4.81 -11.63
N LEU A 355 6.45 4.88 -12.20
CA LEU A 355 6.08 4.16 -13.41
C LEU A 355 6.93 4.57 -14.61
N GLU A 356 6.83 5.84 -14.99
CA GLU A 356 7.38 6.35 -16.24
C GLU A 356 8.88 6.12 -16.34
N ALA A 357 9.63 6.49 -15.30
CA ALA A 357 11.08 6.30 -15.24
C ALA A 357 11.48 4.82 -15.40
N ARG A 358 10.80 3.91 -14.68
CA ARG A 358 11.10 2.48 -14.72
C ARG A 358 10.70 1.85 -16.06
N PHE A 359 9.52 2.18 -16.57
CA PHE A 359 9.03 1.71 -17.85
C PHE A 359 9.97 2.12 -18.98
N MET A 360 10.33 3.40 -19.05
CA MET A 360 11.25 3.92 -20.06
C MET A 360 12.63 3.27 -19.96
N GLN A 361 13.19 3.16 -18.75
CA GLN A 361 14.47 2.50 -18.53
C GLN A 361 14.46 1.06 -19.05
N LYS A 362 13.43 0.28 -18.71
CA LYS A 362 13.34 -1.13 -19.10
C LYS A 362 13.04 -1.33 -20.58
N LEU A 363 12.24 -0.43 -21.16
CA LEU A 363 11.99 -0.42 -22.60
C LEU A 363 13.28 -0.09 -23.36
N ASP A 364 14.04 0.91 -22.91
CA ASP A 364 15.31 1.30 -23.54
C ASP A 364 16.36 0.19 -23.46
N GLU A 365 16.46 -0.47 -22.31
CA GLU A 365 17.36 -1.61 -22.10
C GLU A 365 17.13 -2.72 -23.14
N LYS A 366 15.87 -2.95 -23.55
CA LYS A 366 15.47 -4.13 -24.33
C LYS A 366 14.87 -3.85 -25.71
N CYS A 367 14.65 -2.59 -26.10
CA CYS A 367 13.94 -2.25 -27.33
C CYS A 367 14.58 -2.89 -28.57
N SER A 368 15.90 -2.77 -28.72
CA SER A 368 16.64 -3.30 -29.87
C SER A 368 16.59 -4.83 -29.92
N GLU A 369 16.79 -5.49 -28.79
CA GLU A 369 16.77 -6.95 -28.68
C GLU A 369 15.38 -7.51 -28.95
N LEU A 370 14.33 -6.85 -28.43
CA LEU A 370 12.94 -7.19 -28.67
C LEU A 370 12.60 -7.13 -30.15
N ILE A 371 12.93 -6.01 -30.82
CA ILE A 371 12.69 -5.84 -32.26
C ILE A 371 13.39 -6.94 -33.05
N GLN A 372 14.67 -7.22 -32.76
CA GLN A 372 15.44 -8.26 -33.44
C GLN A 372 14.84 -9.66 -33.23
N VAL A 373 14.49 -10.02 -31.99
CA VAL A 373 13.92 -11.34 -31.66
C VAL A 373 12.58 -11.54 -32.36
N VAL A 374 11.73 -10.51 -32.41
CA VAL A 374 10.42 -10.61 -33.06
C VAL A 374 10.56 -10.68 -34.57
N ARG A 375 11.42 -9.86 -35.19
CA ARG A 375 11.65 -9.87 -36.65
C ARG A 375 12.26 -11.16 -37.18
N LYS A 376 13.02 -11.89 -36.34
CA LYS A 376 13.56 -13.22 -36.69
C LYS A 376 12.49 -14.31 -36.73
N LYS A 377 11.28 -14.07 -36.19
CA LYS A 377 10.19 -15.04 -36.23
C LYS A 377 9.63 -15.16 -37.64
N GLY A 378 9.22 -16.36 -38.02
CA GLY A 378 8.57 -16.64 -39.30
C GLY A 378 7.04 -16.46 -39.27
N GLY A 379 6.39 -16.86 -40.37
CA GLY A 379 4.93 -16.90 -40.49
C GLY A 379 4.26 -15.52 -40.43
N ALA A 380 3.03 -15.47 -39.90
CA ALA A 380 2.22 -14.25 -39.85
C ALA A 380 2.87 -13.10 -39.07
N ILE A 381 3.69 -13.40 -38.05
CA ILE A 381 4.42 -12.37 -37.30
C ILE A 381 5.43 -11.65 -38.19
N ARG A 382 6.12 -12.37 -39.07
CA ARG A 382 7.08 -11.79 -40.03
C ARG A 382 6.38 -10.83 -40.98
N GLU A 383 5.25 -11.25 -41.54
CA GLU A 383 4.51 -10.42 -42.50
C GLU A 383 3.99 -9.14 -41.85
N LYS A 384 3.45 -9.22 -40.62
CA LYS A 384 3.02 -8.03 -39.88
C LYS A 384 4.18 -7.11 -39.48
N THR A 385 5.33 -7.67 -39.06
CA THR A 385 6.49 -6.85 -38.66
C THR A 385 7.24 -6.24 -39.84
N LYS A 386 7.12 -6.77 -41.07
CA LYS A 386 7.65 -6.13 -42.28
C LYS A 386 6.97 -4.80 -42.60
N LEU A 387 5.72 -4.62 -42.18
CA LEU A 387 4.98 -3.36 -42.36
C LEU A 387 5.46 -2.26 -41.41
N LEU A 388 6.20 -2.62 -40.35
CA LEU A 388 6.79 -1.64 -39.44
C LEU A 388 8.09 -1.07 -40.02
N PRO A 389 8.38 0.24 -39.83
CA PRO A 389 9.61 0.86 -40.35
C PRO A 389 10.87 0.13 -39.91
N PHE A 390 11.85 0.02 -40.81
CA PHE A 390 13.15 -0.57 -40.45
C PHE A 390 13.85 0.28 -39.40
N VAL A 391 14.61 -0.36 -38.50
CA VAL A 391 15.34 0.33 -37.44
C VAL A 391 16.81 0.27 -37.78
N GLU A 392 17.36 1.42 -38.14
CA GLU A 392 18.78 1.63 -38.41
C GLU A 392 19.49 2.07 -37.12
N THR A 393 20.82 2.15 -37.16
CA THR A 393 21.62 2.62 -36.02
C THR A 393 21.19 4.01 -35.56
N ASP A 394 20.85 4.88 -36.50
CA ASP A 394 20.56 6.30 -36.27
C ASP A 394 19.07 6.61 -36.08
N THR A 395 18.20 5.59 -36.08
CA THR A 395 16.76 5.82 -35.85
C THR A 395 16.54 6.46 -34.49
N ASP A 396 15.66 7.46 -34.45
CA ASP A 396 15.32 8.17 -33.22
C ASP A 396 14.81 7.22 -32.13
N THR A 397 15.10 7.58 -30.88
CA THR A 397 14.76 6.75 -29.72
C THR A 397 13.26 6.61 -29.54
N THR A 398 12.46 7.65 -29.81
CA THR A 398 11.00 7.59 -29.70
C THR A 398 10.40 6.64 -30.73
N THR A 399 10.88 6.68 -31.97
CA THR A 399 10.48 5.76 -33.04
C THR A 399 10.89 4.32 -32.71
N LYS A 400 12.12 4.12 -32.21
CA LYS A 400 12.59 2.80 -31.75
C LYS A 400 11.69 2.21 -30.67
N ARG A 401 11.31 3.01 -29.66
CA ARG A 401 10.38 2.60 -28.60
C ARG A 401 9.00 2.23 -29.14
N GLU A 402 8.45 3.05 -30.04
CA GLU A 402 7.15 2.78 -30.67
C GLU A 402 7.17 1.44 -31.43
N ILE A 403 8.20 1.22 -32.25
CA ILE A 403 8.37 -0.03 -33.01
C ILE A 403 8.52 -1.22 -32.06
N ALA A 404 9.28 -1.06 -30.97
CA ALA A 404 9.44 -2.11 -29.96
C ALA A 404 8.11 -2.50 -29.30
N LEU A 405 7.26 -1.52 -28.98
CA LEU A 405 5.92 -1.77 -28.41
C LEU A 405 4.99 -2.44 -29.42
N LYS A 406 4.98 -2.00 -30.68
CA LYS A 406 4.25 -2.69 -31.76
C LYS A 406 4.74 -4.13 -31.95
N CYS A 407 6.06 -4.35 -31.90
CA CYS A 407 6.64 -5.69 -31.95
C CYS A 407 6.22 -6.55 -30.74
N LEU A 408 6.12 -5.97 -29.54
CA LEU A 408 5.64 -6.67 -28.35
C LEU A 408 4.22 -7.19 -28.56
N ILE A 409 3.30 -6.32 -28.99
CA ILE A 409 1.88 -6.65 -29.21
C ILE A 409 1.75 -7.77 -30.25
N LEU A 410 2.41 -7.61 -31.40
CA LEU A 410 2.42 -8.60 -32.47
C LEU A 410 3.02 -9.94 -32.01
N ASN A 411 4.08 -9.90 -31.21
CA ASN A 411 4.68 -11.10 -30.65
C ASN A 411 3.73 -11.85 -29.71
N MET A 412 2.92 -11.12 -28.93
CA MET A 412 1.86 -11.69 -28.11
C MET A 412 0.70 -12.27 -28.92
N GLY A 413 0.68 -12.07 -30.24
CA GLY A 413 -0.39 -12.50 -31.12
C GLY A 413 -1.65 -11.65 -30.98
N GLU A 414 -1.48 -10.43 -30.49
CA GLU A 414 -2.54 -9.45 -30.25
C GLU A 414 -2.51 -8.38 -31.36
N SER A 415 -3.58 -7.58 -31.51
CA SER A 415 -3.65 -6.56 -32.57
C SER A 415 -3.09 -5.23 -32.11
N VAL A 416 -2.28 -4.58 -32.95
CA VAL A 416 -1.76 -3.23 -32.64
C VAL A 416 -2.91 -2.23 -32.63
N GLU A 417 -3.85 -2.40 -33.55
CA GLU A 417 -5.04 -1.58 -33.74
C GLU A 417 -6.04 -1.70 -32.58
N ASP A 418 -5.90 -2.70 -31.70
CA ASP A 418 -6.70 -2.79 -30.48
C ASP A 418 -6.25 -1.78 -29.42
N LEU A 419 -5.00 -1.28 -29.51
CA LEU A 419 -4.45 -0.30 -28.58
C LEU A 419 -4.19 1.04 -29.25
N ILE A 420 -3.51 1.03 -30.39
CA ILE A 420 -2.97 2.22 -31.06
C ILE A 420 -3.81 2.46 -32.31
N LYS A 421 -4.53 3.58 -32.33
CA LYS A 421 -5.35 4.05 -33.45
C LYS A 421 -4.61 5.18 -34.15
N GLU A 422 -4.22 4.98 -35.39
CA GLU A 422 -3.50 5.99 -36.17
C GLU A 422 -4.45 6.63 -37.19
N PHE A 423 -4.40 7.96 -37.27
CA PHE A 423 -5.21 8.76 -38.17
C PHE A 423 -4.36 9.84 -38.83
N LEU A 424 -4.72 10.24 -40.04
CA LEU A 424 -4.18 11.44 -40.66
C LEU A 424 -4.89 12.68 -40.11
N VAL A 425 -4.21 13.84 -40.14
CA VAL A 425 -4.82 15.14 -39.77
C VAL A 425 -6.11 15.40 -40.55
N SER A 426 -6.18 14.98 -41.81
CA SER A 426 -7.38 15.09 -42.65
C SER A 426 -8.56 14.23 -42.17
N GLU A 427 -8.32 13.21 -41.35
CA GLU A 427 -9.32 12.24 -40.87
C GLU A 427 -9.79 12.57 -39.44
N LYS A 428 -9.42 13.74 -38.89
CA LYS A 428 -9.66 14.09 -37.48
C LYS A 428 -11.13 14.01 -37.08
N ASP A 429 -12.05 14.42 -37.96
CA ASP A 429 -13.49 14.37 -37.69
C ASP A 429 -14.04 12.94 -37.67
N GLU A 430 -13.52 12.05 -38.52
CA GLU A 430 -13.86 10.62 -38.54
C GLU A 430 -13.26 9.90 -37.34
N ALA A 431 -12.04 10.26 -36.96
CA ALA A 431 -11.34 9.73 -35.78
C ALA A 431 -12.19 9.92 -34.52
N GLY A 432 -12.80 11.08 -34.33
CA GLY A 432 -13.67 11.35 -33.18
C GLY A 432 -14.81 10.33 -33.03
N GLN A 433 -15.47 9.93 -34.13
CA GLN A 433 -16.57 8.96 -34.09
C GLN A 433 -16.11 7.53 -33.81
N ILE A 434 -14.91 7.17 -34.30
CA ILE A 434 -14.30 5.86 -34.04
C ILE A 434 -13.89 5.78 -32.57
N LEU A 435 -13.20 6.81 -32.07
CA LEU A 435 -12.66 6.87 -30.71
C LEU A 435 -13.76 6.86 -29.64
N GLN A 436 -14.93 7.45 -29.88
CA GLN A 436 -16.08 7.38 -28.96
C GLN A 436 -16.58 5.95 -28.69
N ARG A 437 -16.28 4.99 -29.57
CA ARG A 437 -16.66 3.57 -29.41
C ARG A 437 -15.62 2.74 -28.69
N GLU A 438 -14.42 3.29 -28.50
CA GLU A 438 -13.30 2.58 -27.89
C GLU A 438 -13.39 2.65 -26.37
N THR A 439 -13.18 1.50 -25.71
CA THR A 439 -13.15 1.47 -24.23
C THR A 439 -11.81 1.97 -23.70
N ILE A 440 -10.70 1.57 -24.32
CA ILE A 440 -9.35 2.04 -24.01
C ILE A 440 -8.63 2.14 -25.35
N ALA A 441 -8.05 3.29 -25.67
CA ALA A 441 -7.22 3.44 -26.86
C ALA A 441 -6.18 4.54 -26.67
N ILE A 442 -5.09 4.45 -27.43
CA ILE A 442 -4.14 5.53 -27.67
C ILE A 442 -4.36 5.97 -29.11
N PHE A 443 -4.68 7.24 -29.33
CA PHE A 443 -4.74 7.78 -30.68
C PHE A 443 -3.43 8.48 -31.03
N VAL A 444 -3.07 8.41 -32.30
CA VAL A 444 -1.91 9.10 -32.87
C VAL A 444 -2.39 9.79 -34.14
N ILE A 445 -2.32 11.11 -34.16
CA ILE A 445 -2.63 11.93 -35.33
C ILE A 445 -1.32 12.30 -36.01
N ARG A 446 -1.19 11.98 -37.29
CA ARG A 446 -0.01 12.28 -38.10
C ARG A 446 -0.35 13.17 -39.28
N ASP A 447 0.59 14.01 -39.69
CA ASP A 447 0.46 14.76 -40.93
C ASP A 447 0.74 13.86 -42.17
N ALA A 448 0.63 14.45 -43.36
CA ALA A 448 0.89 13.73 -44.62
C ALA A 448 2.36 13.31 -44.80
N GLN A 449 3.27 13.90 -44.02
CA GLN A 449 4.70 13.62 -43.99
C GLN A 449 5.08 12.63 -42.87
N ALA A 450 4.07 12.02 -42.23
CA ALA A 450 4.19 11.10 -41.10
C ALA A 450 4.76 11.70 -39.80
N ALA A 451 4.84 13.03 -39.70
CA ALA A 451 5.16 13.72 -38.47
C ALA A 451 3.99 13.61 -37.48
N THR A 452 4.30 13.37 -36.21
CA THR A 452 3.29 13.27 -35.15
C THR A 452 2.80 14.66 -34.76
N GLU A 453 1.50 14.91 -34.90
CA GLU A 453 0.83 16.16 -34.50
C GLU A 453 0.24 16.07 -33.10
N ASP A 454 -0.41 14.94 -32.78
CA ASP A 454 -1.04 14.74 -31.47
C ASP A 454 -1.02 13.26 -31.07
N ILE A 455 -0.88 13.02 -29.78
CA ILE A 455 -1.00 11.71 -29.15
C ILE A 455 -1.84 11.88 -27.90
N GLY A 456 -2.86 11.06 -27.75
CA GLY A 456 -3.70 11.08 -26.56
C GLY A 456 -4.28 9.72 -26.20
N ILE A 457 -5.02 9.72 -25.10
CA ILE A 457 -5.59 8.53 -24.48
C ILE A 457 -7.11 8.70 -24.42
N ILE A 458 -7.80 7.65 -24.83
CA ILE A 458 -9.24 7.48 -24.69
C ILE A 458 -9.53 6.45 -23.61
N LEU A 459 -10.44 6.78 -22.69
CA LEU A 459 -11.04 5.86 -21.73
C LEU A 459 -12.57 5.98 -21.83
N GLU A 460 -13.26 4.85 -21.95
CA GLU A 460 -14.74 4.75 -22.08
C GLU A 460 -15.33 5.76 -23.09
N GLY A 461 -14.68 5.91 -24.26
CA GLY A 461 -15.09 6.83 -25.32
C GLY A 461 -14.78 8.31 -25.07
N GLN A 462 -14.13 8.65 -23.94
CA GLN A 462 -13.76 10.02 -23.58
C GLN A 462 -12.25 10.24 -23.73
N GLU A 463 -11.87 11.36 -24.35
CA GLU A 463 -10.50 11.82 -24.38
C GLU A 463 -10.11 12.34 -23.00
N VAL A 464 -9.17 11.66 -22.33
CA VAL A 464 -8.74 11.99 -20.97
C VAL A 464 -7.43 12.77 -20.93
N VAL A 465 -6.56 12.57 -21.92
CA VAL A 465 -5.27 13.27 -22.06
C VAL A 465 -4.93 13.39 -23.55
N ASN A 466 -4.32 14.50 -23.94
CA ASN A 466 -3.77 14.76 -25.28
C ASN A 466 -2.37 15.39 -25.20
N LYS A 467 -1.75 15.64 -26.36
CA LYS A 467 -0.43 16.27 -26.50
C LYS A 467 0.69 15.55 -25.75
N LEU A 468 0.64 14.23 -25.77
CA LEU A 468 1.65 13.38 -25.16
C LEU A 468 2.92 13.33 -26.00
N ALA A 469 4.07 13.16 -25.33
CA ALA A 469 5.37 13.32 -25.97
C ALA A 469 5.73 12.21 -26.97
N SER A 470 5.21 10.99 -26.76
CA SER A 470 5.45 9.83 -27.64
C SER A 470 4.46 8.72 -27.35
N VAL A 471 4.37 7.73 -28.26
CA VAL A 471 3.53 6.53 -28.05
C VAL A 471 3.97 5.75 -26.82
N ALA A 472 5.28 5.68 -26.54
CA ALA A 472 5.79 5.03 -25.34
C ALA A 472 5.37 5.75 -24.05
N ASN A 473 5.38 7.08 -24.06
CA ASN A 473 4.89 7.88 -22.94
C ASN A 473 3.37 7.71 -22.78
N ALA A 474 2.60 7.62 -23.87
CA ALA A 474 1.18 7.32 -23.81
C ALA A 474 0.87 5.93 -23.24
N VAL A 475 1.65 4.90 -23.58
CA VAL A 475 1.51 3.57 -22.98
C VAL A 475 1.82 3.58 -21.47
N ALA A 476 2.83 4.35 -21.06
CA ALA A 476 3.16 4.53 -19.64
C ALA A 476 2.01 5.19 -18.88
N ILE A 477 1.54 6.35 -19.35
CA ILE A 477 0.44 7.11 -18.72
C ILE A 477 -0.88 6.33 -18.74
N LEU A 478 -1.14 5.57 -19.81
CA LEU A 478 -2.29 4.66 -19.83
C LEU A 478 -2.19 3.63 -18.70
N LEU A 479 -1.00 3.07 -18.45
CA LEU A 479 -0.79 2.16 -17.33
C LEU A 479 -0.99 2.86 -15.98
N ASP A 480 -0.59 4.13 -15.83
CA ASP A 480 -0.90 4.95 -14.65
C ASP A 480 -2.41 5.02 -14.42
N PHE A 481 -3.20 5.37 -15.45
CA PHE A 481 -4.67 5.40 -15.36
C PHE A 481 -5.29 4.04 -15.03
N LEU A 482 -4.83 2.96 -15.67
CA LEU A 482 -5.37 1.62 -15.44
C LEU A 482 -5.23 1.22 -13.96
N TYR A 483 -4.14 1.63 -13.31
CA TYR A 483 -3.93 1.39 -11.88
C TYR A 483 -4.67 2.39 -11.00
N ALA A 484 -4.56 3.69 -11.29
CA ALA A 484 -5.17 4.78 -10.54
C ALA A 484 -6.69 4.61 -10.46
N LEU A 485 -7.33 4.34 -11.60
CA LEU A 485 -8.78 4.13 -11.75
C LEU A 485 -9.22 2.68 -11.53
N ASN A 486 -8.30 1.77 -11.17
CA ASN A 486 -8.59 0.35 -10.92
C ASN A 486 -9.33 -0.34 -12.09
N LEU A 487 -8.98 0.04 -13.33
CA LEU A 487 -9.56 -0.49 -14.56
C LEU A 487 -8.94 -1.84 -14.91
N GLU A 488 -9.75 -2.73 -15.50
CA GLU A 488 -9.27 -4.01 -16.01
C GLU A 488 -8.49 -3.82 -17.31
N TYR A 489 -7.48 -4.66 -17.55
CA TYR A 489 -6.80 -4.68 -18.83
C TYR A 489 -7.74 -5.10 -19.96
N LEU A 490 -7.57 -4.50 -21.14
CA LEU A 490 -8.25 -4.93 -22.36
C LEU A 490 -8.03 -6.43 -22.58
N LYS A 491 -9.12 -7.17 -22.77
CA LYS A 491 -9.08 -8.63 -22.95
C LYS A 491 -8.28 -9.03 -24.20
N THR A 492 -8.31 -8.19 -25.23
CA THR A 492 -7.58 -8.36 -26.49
C THR A 492 -6.07 -8.16 -26.34
N LEU A 493 -5.61 -7.50 -25.27
CA LEU A 493 -4.21 -7.12 -25.03
C LEU A 493 -3.66 -7.67 -23.71
N LYS A 494 -4.29 -8.71 -23.18
CA LYS A 494 -4.01 -9.25 -21.84
C LYS A 494 -2.54 -9.65 -21.68
N LEU A 495 -1.92 -10.27 -22.70
CA LEU A 495 -0.54 -10.73 -22.64
C LEU A 495 0.45 -9.58 -22.78
N THR A 496 0.12 -8.55 -23.58
CA THR A 496 0.94 -7.33 -23.66
C THR A 496 0.96 -6.61 -22.33
N PHE A 497 -0.20 -6.35 -21.72
CA PHE A 497 -0.24 -5.70 -20.40
C PHE A 497 0.38 -6.58 -19.30
N GLU A 498 0.21 -7.91 -19.35
CA GLU A 498 0.91 -8.81 -18.44
C GLU A 498 2.43 -8.72 -18.60
N TYR A 499 2.95 -8.63 -19.83
CA TYR A 499 4.37 -8.47 -20.09
C TYR A 499 4.88 -7.14 -19.53
N ILE A 500 4.19 -6.03 -19.81
CA ILE A 500 4.58 -4.71 -19.29
C ILE A 500 4.57 -4.74 -17.75
N GLN A 501 3.51 -5.24 -17.13
CA GLN A 501 3.41 -5.33 -15.68
C GLN A 501 4.50 -6.21 -15.06
N LYS A 502 4.63 -7.46 -15.50
CA LYS A 502 5.45 -8.46 -14.81
C LYS A 502 6.93 -8.39 -15.19
N VAL A 503 7.24 -7.90 -16.39
CA VAL A 503 8.61 -7.85 -16.92
C VAL A 503 9.20 -6.45 -16.84
N PHE A 504 8.53 -5.43 -17.40
CA PHE A 504 9.06 -4.07 -17.35
C PHE A 504 8.88 -3.43 -15.97
N MET A 505 7.69 -3.55 -15.39
CA MET A 505 7.41 -2.99 -14.07
C MET A 505 7.85 -3.90 -12.92
N GLU A 506 8.11 -5.19 -13.20
CA GLU A 506 8.39 -6.24 -12.21
C GLU A 506 7.35 -6.25 -11.06
N LEU A 507 6.09 -5.94 -11.39
CA LEU A 507 4.95 -5.97 -10.48
C LEU A 507 4.33 -7.38 -10.50
N ASP A 508 4.49 -8.11 -9.41
CA ASP A 508 4.15 -9.54 -9.31
C ASP A 508 4.79 -10.38 -10.44
N PRO A 509 6.13 -10.48 -10.50
CA PRO A 509 6.84 -11.15 -11.60
C PRO A 509 6.58 -12.67 -11.64
N LYS A 510 5.85 -13.22 -10.67
CA LYS A 510 5.60 -14.65 -10.52
C LYS A 510 4.46 -15.09 -11.45
N GLY A 511 4.47 -16.38 -11.82
CA GLY A 511 3.37 -16.99 -12.56
C GLY A 511 3.05 -16.31 -13.90
N MET A 512 4.07 -15.92 -14.66
CA MET A 512 3.90 -15.37 -16.00
C MET A 512 3.23 -16.40 -16.92
N ALA A 513 2.34 -15.95 -17.79
CA ALA A 513 1.80 -16.77 -18.88
C ALA A 513 2.94 -17.35 -19.73
N THR A 514 2.77 -18.57 -20.24
CA THR A 514 3.82 -19.30 -20.98
C THR A 514 4.42 -18.48 -22.13
N LYS A 515 3.60 -17.70 -22.84
CA LYS A 515 4.04 -16.86 -23.95
C LYS A 515 4.86 -15.64 -23.50
N VAL A 516 4.45 -15.01 -22.39
CA VAL A 516 5.18 -13.92 -21.72
C VAL A 516 6.53 -14.45 -21.22
N LYS A 517 6.53 -15.59 -20.51
CA LYS A 517 7.73 -16.24 -20.00
C LYS A 517 8.71 -16.60 -21.12
N LYS A 518 8.22 -17.17 -22.23
CA LYS A 518 9.07 -17.51 -23.39
C LYS A 518 9.79 -16.29 -23.97
N LEU A 519 9.10 -15.16 -24.11
CA LEU A 519 9.77 -13.93 -24.58
C LEU A 519 10.75 -13.38 -23.53
N TYR A 520 10.38 -13.42 -22.25
CA TYR A 520 11.27 -13.04 -21.15
C TYR A 520 12.58 -13.85 -21.19
N ASP A 521 12.49 -15.18 -21.26
CA ASP A 521 13.67 -16.05 -21.32
C ASP A 521 14.54 -15.76 -22.55
N GLN A 522 13.94 -15.47 -23.71
CA GLN A 522 14.66 -15.10 -24.93
C GLN A 522 15.45 -13.78 -24.83
N LEU A 523 14.97 -12.85 -24.01
CA LEU A 523 15.57 -11.52 -23.87
C LEU A 523 16.53 -11.40 -22.69
N TYR A 524 16.26 -12.10 -21.59
CA TYR A 524 16.99 -11.94 -20.34
C TYR A 524 17.85 -13.15 -19.97
N ASN A 525 17.50 -14.35 -20.44
CA ASN A 525 18.17 -15.60 -20.08
C ASN A 525 18.91 -16.21 -21.27
N ARG A 526 19.54 -15.39 -22.12
CA ARG A 526 20.36 -15.90 -23.24
C ARG A 526 21.42 -16.86 -22.69
N ALA A 527 21.21 -18.15 -22.93
CA ALA A 527 22.22 -19.19 -22.88
C ALA A 527 23.13 -19.07 -24.11
#